data_AF-A0A286E039-F1
#
_entry.id   AF-A0A286E039-F1
#
_cell.length_a   1.000
_cell.length_b   1.000
_cell.length_c   1.000
_cell.angle_alpha   90.00
_cell.angle_beta   90.00
_cell.angle_gamma   90.00
#
_symmetry.space_group_name_H-M   'P 1'
#
loop_
_entity.id
_entity.type
_entity.pdbx_description
1 polymer ?
#
loop_
_entity_poly.entity_id
_entity_poly.type
_entity_poly.pdbx_seq_one_letter_code
_entity_poly.pdbx_strand_id
1 'polypeptide(L)'
;MSSQRPALIVLSARDQDRLAEQARQLREALVSRGYGDERLSDIAYTLQVGREEMDHRLALLATSVDDLKDKLAALDLDGEPPAGVFRGEGEGVDAGEREEPVEGLVRAGEFGRLAELWTRGLRVDWAALHADADRRPRTVSLPTYPFAGERYWVPSAQRPKEPEVLVESAESGELVMSAGSGLMLFEEVWEEVAVSGSGVGVGVSVVVFVPVGLAGVDGVVGGFVGVEGWRVSVVEVGSGVGVERLGGGRFRVGVGDVGGLV
;
A
#
# COMPACT_ATOMS: atom_id res chain seq x y z
N MET A 1 -44.89 23.40 7.26
CA MET A 1 -44.29 22.26 6.52
C MET A 1 -42.79 22.38 6.75
N SER A 2 -42.20 21.56 7.61
CA SER A 2 -40.75 21.61 7.83
C SER A 2 -40.05 21.25 6.52
N SER A 3 -39.41 22.22 5.90
CA SER A 3 -38.52 22.02 4.75
C SER A 3 -37.39 21.11 5.21
N GLN A 4 -37.51 19.82 4.92
CA GLN A 4 -36.46 18.86 5.22
C GLN A 4 -35.24 19.25 4.39
N ARG A 5 -34.10 19.47 5.05
CA ARG A 5 -32.83 19.75 4.35
C ARG A 5 -32.47 18.54 3.51
N PRO A 6 -32.09 18.71 2.23
CA PRO A 6 -31.66 17.59 1.40
C PRO A 6 -30.41 16.95 2.01
N ALA A 7 -30.36 15.63 1.99
CA ALA A 7 -29.20 14.86 2.41
C ALA A 7 -28.22 14.74 1.24
N LEU A 8 -26.95 15.06 1.48
CA LEU A 8 -25.87 14.87 0.52
C LEU A 8 -25.32 13.44 0.62
N ILE A 9 -25.65 12.60 -0.35
CA ILE A 9 -25.13 11.24 -0.47
C ILE A 9 -23.86 11.27 -1.30
N VAL A 10 -22.79 10.66 -0.82
CA VAL A 10 -21.49 10.61 -1.51
C VAL A 10 -21.07 9.16 -1.75
N LEU A 11 -20.51 8.90 -2.93
CA LEU A 11 -19.93 7.62 -3.31
C LEU A 11 -18.62 7.88 -4.05
N SER A 12 -17.62 7.03 -3.82
CA SER A 12 -16.37 7.13 -4.56
C SER A 12 -15.73 5.77 -4.81
N ALA A 13 -15.03 5.66 -5.93
CA ALA A 13 -14.33 4.46 -6.34
C ALA A 13 -13.05 4.78 -7.13
N ARG A 14 -12.20 3.78 -7.33
CA ARG A 14 -10.98 3.88 -8.15
C ARG A 14 -11.23 3.98 -9.65
N ASP A 15 -12.41 3.59 -10.11
CA ASP A 15 -12.81 3.62 -11.52
C ASP A 15 -14.35 3.71 -11.65
N GLN A 16 -14.80 4.06 -12.85
CA GLN A 16 -16.22 4.26 -13.16
C GLN A 16 -17.04 2.96 -13.03
N ASP A 17 -16.49 1.79 -13.37
CA ASP A 17 -17.20 0.51 -13.28
C ASP A 17 -17.48 0.13 -11.82
N ARG A 18 -16.49 0.33 -10.93
CA ARG A 18 -16.64 0.13 -9.49
C ARG A 18 -17.62 1.11 -8.89
N LEU A 19 -17.65 2.36 -9.36
CA LEU A 19 -18.62 3.36 -8.92
C LEU A 19 -20.05 2.95 -9.31
N ALA A 20 -20.26 2.50 -10.55
CA ALA A 20 -21.55 1.99 -11.03
C ALA A 20 -22.03 0.80 -10.19
N GLU A 21 -21.14 -0.16 -9.95
CA GLU A 21 -21.44 -1.34 -9.16
C GLU A 21 -21.77 -0.98 -7.71
N GLN A 22 -21.05 -0.03 -7.11
CA GLN A 22 -21.33 0.45 -5.76
C GLN A 22 -22.70 1.14 -5.68
N ALA A 23 -23.05 1.97 -6.66
CA ALA A 23 -24.36 2.61 -6.76
C ALA A 23 -25.49 1.57 -6.88
N ARG A 24 -25.29 0.52 -7.70
CA ARG A 24 -26.23 -0.59 -7.85
C ARG A 24 -26.42 -1.36 -6.54
N GLN A 25 -25.32 -1.74 -5.87
CA GLN A 25 -25.38 -2.43 -4.57
C GLN A 25 -26.08 -1.58 -3.50
N LEU A 26 -25.81 -0.27 -3.47
CA LEU A 26 -26.48 0.63 -2.55
C LEU A 26 -28.00 0.62 -2.80
N ARG A 27 -28.43 0.80 -4.05
CA ARG A 27 -29.85 0.76 -4.41
C ARG A 27 -30.51 -0.56 -3.97
N GLU A 28 -29.87 -1.69 -4.26
CA GLU A 28 -30.38 -3.00 -3.87
C GLU A 28 -30.52 -3.14 -2.35
N ALA A 29 -29.54 -2.66 -1.58
CA ALA A 29 -29.62 -2.66 -0.13
C ALA A 29 -30.73 -1.74 0.41
N LEU A 30 -30.95 -0.57 -0.22
CA LEU A 30 -32.04 0.34 0.15
C LEU A 30 -33.42 -0.31 -0.09
N VAL A 31 -33.56 -1.05 -1.20
CA VAL A 31 -34.79 -1.77 -1.54
C VAL A 31 -34.99 -2.96 -0.60
N SER A 32 -33.96 -3.79 -0.39
CA SER A 32 -34.09 -5.04 0.38
C SER A 32 -34.32 -4.80 1.87
N ARG A 33 -33.76 -3.72 2.43
CA ARG A 33 -33.85 -3.42 3.87
C ARG A 33 -35.06 -2.57 4.23
N GLY A 34 -35.74 -1.97 3.24
CA GLY A 34 -36.93 -1.17 3.47
C GLY A 34 -36.70 0.05 4.37
N TYR A 35 -35.57 0.74 4.20
CA TYR A 35 -35.30 1.97 4.96
C TYR A 35 -36.35 3.04 4.67
N GLY A 36 -36.87 3.68 5.71
CA GLY A 36 -37.70 4.88 5.61
C GLY A 36 -36.87 6.17 5.66
N ASP A 37 -37.54 7.29 5.39
CA ASP A 37 -36.92 8.61 5.30
C ASP A 37 -36.20 9.04 6.59
N GLU A 38 -36.59 8.50 7.74
CA GLU A 38 -35.92 8.76 9.03
C GLU A 38 -34.46 8.30 9.07
N ARG A 39 -34.08 7.40 8.15
CA ARG A 39 -32.72 6.86 8.00
C ARG A 39 -31.90 7.59 6.95
N LEU A 40 -32.46 8.52 6.19
CA LEU A 40 -31.73 9.18 5.10
C LEU A 40 -30.48 9.90 5.60
N SER A 41 -30.57 10.63 6.71
CA SER A 41 -29.41 11.28 7.34
C SER A 41 -28.38 10.29 7.89
N ASP A 42 -28.83 9.14 8.42
CA ASP A 42 -27.95 8.08 8.93
C ASP A 42 -27.17 7.42 7.77
N ILE A 43 -27.82 7.23 6.61
CA ILE A 43 -27.21 6.72 5.37
C ILE A 43 -26.17 7.71 4.84
N ALA A 44 -26.53 8.99 4.73
CA ALA A 44 -25.63 10.06 4.29
C ALA A 44 -24.37 10.09 5.16
N TYR A 45 -24.56 10.14 6.48
CA TYR A 45 -23.46 10.16 7.45
C TYR A 45 -22.55 8.94 7.29
N THR A 46 -23.12 7.73 7.20
CA THR A 46 -22.34 6.50 7.05
C THR A 46 -21.45 6.52 5.81
N LEU A 47 -21.95 7.05 4.70
CA LEU A 47 -21.19 7.13 3.46
C LEU A 47 -20.13 8.23 3.50
N GLN A 48 -20.41 9.35 4.16
CA GLN A 48 -19.51 10.49 4.30
C GLN A 48 -18.32 10.23 5.23
N VAL A 49 -18.55 9.63 6.40
CA VAL A 49 -17.48 9.39 7.39
C VAL A 49 -16.91 7.97 7.36
N GLY A 50 -17.67 7.01 6.82
CA GLY A 50 -17.37 5.58 6.93
C GLY A 50 -16.75 4.97 5.67
N ARG A 51 -16.39 5.78 4.67
CA ARG A 51 -15.80 5.34 3.41
C ARG A 51 -14.59 6.20 3.07
N GLU A 52 -13.59 5.58 2.45
CA GLU A 52 -12.45 6.29 1.89
C GLU A 52 -12.89 7.11 0.67
N GLU A 53 -12.36 8.32 0.53
CA GLU A 53 -12.60 9.19 -0.63
C GLU A 53 -11.59 8.86 -1.74
N MET A 54 -12.09 8.30 -2.84
CA MET A 54 -11.30 7.90 -4.01
C MET A 54 -11.47 8.90 -5.18
N ASP A 55 -10.85 8.59 -6.33
CA ASP A 55 -10.71 9.49 -7.47
C ASP A 55 -12.03 9.69 -8.23
N HIS A 56 -12.77 8.62 -8.57
CA HIS A 56 -14.06 8.75 -9.23
C HIS A 56 -15.14 9.01 -8.19
N ARG A 57 -15.77 10.18 -8.23
CA ARG A 57 -16.69 10.67 -7.21
C ARG A 57 -18.09 10.93 -7.78
N LEU A 58 -19.10 10.51 -7.04
CA LEU A 58 -20.52 10.73 -7.31
C LEU A 58 -21.18 11.31 -6.06
N ALA A 59 -21.89 12.42 -6.22
CA ALA A 59 -22.68 13.03 -5.16
C ALA A 59 -24.14 13.19 -5.60
N LEU A 60 -25.08 12.83 -4.73
CA LEU A 60 -26.52 12.93 -4.97
C LEU A 60 -27.16 13.73 -3.83
N LEU A 61 -27.96 14.74 -4.17
CA LEU A 61 -28.83 15.42 -3.23
C LEU A 61 -30.17 14.69 -3.18
N ALA A 62 -30.48 14.07 -2.05
CA ALA A 62 -31.73 13.33 -1.87
C ALA A 62 -32.63 14.02 -0.83
N THR A 63 -33.93 14.12 -1.12
CA THR A 63 -34.93 14.64 -0.15
C THR A 63 -35.68 13.53 0.58
N SER A 64 -35.68 12.31 0.03
CA SER A 64 -36.26 11.11 0.62
C SER A 64 -35.44 9.87 0.22
N VAL A 65 -35.67 8.74 0.90
CA VAL A 65 -35.04 7.46 0.52
C VAL A 65 -35.55 6.99 -0.84
N ASP A 66 -36.80 7.28 -1.19
CA ASP A 66 -37.36 6.93 -2.50
C ASP A 66 -36.76 7.80 -3.63
N ASP A 67 -36.58 9.11 -3.40
CA ASP A 67 -35.85 10.00 -4.33
C ASP A 67 -34.41 9.52 -4.56
N LEU A 68 -33.75 9.03 -3.50
CA LEU A 68 -32.42 8.41 -3.64
C LEU A 68 -32.46 7.13 -4.48
N LYS A 69 -33.44 6.24 -4.25
CA LYS A 69 -33.59 5.00 -5.05
C LYS A 69 -33.83 5.32 -6.52
N ASP A 70 -34.66 6.32 -6.82
CA ASP A 70 -34.99 6.74 -8.18
C ASP A 70 -33.77 7.33 -8.89
N LYS A 71 -33.01 8.19 -8.21
CA LYS A 71 -31.75 8.74 -8.74
C LYS A 71 -30.70 7.67 -8.99
N LEU A 72 -30.56 6.69 -8.09
CA LEU A 72 -29.66 5.55 -8.29
C LEU A 72 -30.14 4.62 -9.41
N ALA A 73 -31.45 4.51 -9.64
CA ALA A 73 -32.02 3.70 -10.71
C ALA A 73 -31.85 4.34 -12.10
N ALA A 74 -31.92 5.67 -12.15
CA ALA A 74 -31.76 6.47 -13.37
C ALA A 74 -30.31 6.88 -13.64
N LEU A 75 -29.36 6.42 -12.82
CA LEU A 75 -27.95 6.80 -12.91
C LEU A 75 -27.34 6.24 -14.19
N ASP A 76 -27.00 7.15 -15.10
CA ASP A 76 -26.18 6.89 -16.28
C ASP A 76 -24.85 7.63 -16.10
N LEU A 77 -23.77 6.86 -15.91
CA LEU A 77 -22.43 7.43 -15.72
C LEU A 77 -21.80 7.93 -17.02
N ASP A 78 -22.35 7.60 -18.19
CA ASP A 78 -21.88 8.06 -19.49
C ASP A 78 -22.74 9.23 -20.04
N GLY A 79 -24.01 9.30 -19.64
CA GLY A 79 -24.98 10.34 -20.04
C GLY A 79 -24.85 11.65 -19.26
N GLU A 80 -25.69 12.66 -19.51
CA GLU A 80 -25.68 13.91 -18.72
C GLU A 80 -26.29 13.68 -17.32
N PRO A 81 -25.65 14.11 -16.23
CA PRO A 81 -26.20 13.90 -14.89
C PRO A 81 -27.52 14.67 -14.71
N PRO A 82 -28.57 14.02 -14.15
CA PRO A 82 -29.83 14.70 -13.87
C PRO A 82 -29.68 15.70 -12.72
N ALA A 83 -30.67 16.58 -12.55
CA ALA A 83 -30.64 17.61 -11.51
C ALA A 83 -30.44 17.02 -10.10
N GLY A 84 -29.48 17.58 -9.36
CA GLY A 84 -29.12 17.10 -8.02
C GLY A 84 -28.18 15.88 -8.02
N VAL A 85 -27.65 15.48 -9.18
CA VAL A 85 -26.59 14.49 -9.32
C VAL A 85 -25.34 15.19 -9.84
N PHE A 86 -24.20 14.90 -9.22
CA PHE A 86 -22.92 15.52 -9.52
C PHE A 86 -21.90 14.40 -9.64
N ARG A 87 -21.02 14.50 -10.64
CA ARG A 87 -19.93 13.55 -10.85
C ARG A 87 -18.65 14.28 -11.21
N GLY A 88 -17.53 13.66 -10.90
CA GLY A 88 -16.22 14.18 -11.28
C GLY A 88 -15.12 13.19 -10.95
N GLU A 89 -13.96 13.48 -11.49
CA GLU A 89 -12.71 12.79 -11.17
C GLU A 89 -11.88 13.77 -10.33
N GLY A 90 -11.74 13.44 -9.05
CA GLY A 90 -10.97 14.22 -8.10
C GLY A 90 -9.54 13.74 -8.05
N GLU A 91 -8.70 14.06 -9.05
CA GLU A 91 -7.25 13.99 -8.89
C GLU A 91 -6.80 15.13 -7.98
N GLY A 92 -6.95 14.95 -6.66
CA GLY A 92 -6.33 15.75 -5.59
C GLY A 92 -5.90 17.17 -5.96
N VAL A 93 -6.77 17.95 -6.60
CA VAL A 93 -6.48 19.35 -6.87
C VAL A 93 -6.55 19.98 -5.50
N ASP A 94 -5.41 20.41 -4.97
CA ASP A 94 -5.40 21.61 -4.16
C ASP A 94 -6.10 22.64 -5.03
N ALA A 95 -7.41 22.80 -4.85
CA ALA A 95 -8.24 23.74 -5.57
C ALA A 95 -7.80 25.14 -5.10
N GLY A 96 -6.62 25.54 -5.54
CA GLY A 96 -6.07 26.86 -5.41
C GLY A 96 -6.90 27.77 -6.27
N GLU A 97 -8.04 28.19 -5.75
CA GLU A 97 -8.79 29.38 -6.14
C GLU A 97 -9.98 29.54 -5.17
N ARG A 98 -9.70 30.25 -4.06
CA ARG A 98 -10.65 30.67 -3.01
C ARG A 98 -11.42 29.49 -2.40
N GLU A 99 -10.87 28.94 -1.32
CA GLU A 99 -11.61 28.08 -0.41
C GLU A 99 -12.86 28.82 0.08
N GLU A 100 -14.00 28.58 -0.57
CA GLU A 100 -15.30 28.88 0.02
C GLU A 100 -15.39 28.03 1.29
N PRO A 101 -15.54 28.64 2.48
CA PRO A 101 -15.59 27.86 3.71
C PRO A 101 -16.75 26.87 3.64
N VAL A 102 -16.45 25.58 3.74
CA VAL A 102 -17.46 24.50 3.67
C VAL A 102 -18.59 24.74 4.68
N GLU A 103 -18.24 25.20 5.88
CA GLU A 103 -19.17 25.59 6.93
C GLU A 103 -20.12 26.73 6.49
N GLY A 104 -19.63 27.65 5.67
CA GLY A 104 -20.40 28.73 5.05
C GLY A 104 -21.44 28.18 4.08
N LEU A 105 -21.02 27.27 3.19
CA LEU A 105 -21.92 26.60 2.23
C LEU A 105 -23.01 25.80 2.94
N VAL A 106 -22.64 25.04 3.98
CA VAL A 106 -23.60 24.25 4.77
C VAL A 106 -24.58 25.16 5.53
N ARG A 107 -24.10 26.26 6.11
CA ARG A 107 -24.96 27.24 6.80
C ARG A 107 -25.92 27.96 5.85
N ALA A 108 -25.46 28.26 4.62
CA ALA A 108 -26.27 28.84 3.55
C ALA A 108 -27.23 27.84 2.90
N GLY A 109 -27.05 26.54 3.14
CA GLY A 109 -27.85 25.46 2.52
C GLY A 109 -27.46 25.16 1.07
N GLU A 110 -26.26 25.58 0.64
CA GLU A 110 -25.74 25.43 -0.71
C GLU A 110 -25.14 24.03 -0.94
N PHE A 111 -25.91 22.98 -0.65
CA PHE A 111 -25.45 21.60 -0.77
C PHE A 111 -25.10 21.20 -2.21
N GLY A 112 -25.70 21.84 -3.22
CA GLY A 112 -25.35 21.62 -4.63
C GLY A 112 -23.94 22.11 -4.97
N ARG A 113 -23.58 23.29 -4.45
CA ARG A 113 -22.22 23.83 -4.61
C ARG A 113 -21.19 22.97 -3.89
N LEU A 114 -21.51 22.53 -2.67
CA LEU A 114 -20.67 21.60 -1.92
C LEU A 114 -20.45 20.27 -2.67
N ALA A 115 -21.51 19.69 -3.25
CA ALA A 115 -21.43 18.47 -4.04
C ALA A 115 -20.54 18.63 -5.28
N GLU A 116 -20.68 19.75 -5.98
CA GLU A 116 -19.86 20.10 -7.14
C GLU A 116 -18.37 20.25 -6.77
N LEU A 117 -18.05 20.93 -5.66
CA LEU A 117 -16.67 21.09 -5.22
C LEU A 117 -16.06 19.76 -4.74
N TRP A 118 -16.83 18.96 -3.98
CA TRP A 118 -16.37 17.66 -3.50
C TRP A 118 -16.08 16.67 -4.63
N THR A 119 -16.94 16.64 -5.67
CA THR A 119 -16.72 15.79 -6.85
C THR A 119 -15.50 16.21 -7.68
N ARG A 120 -15.05 17.46 -7.55
CA ARG A 120 -13.80 17.97 -8.13
C ARG A 120 -12.56 17.76 -7.27
N GLY A 121 -12.67 17.09 -6.11
CA GLY A 121 -11.53 16.77 -5.26
C GLY A 121 -11.41 17.58 -3.97
N LEU A 122 -12.35 18.50 -3.66
CA LEU A 122 -12.35 19.19 -2.37
C LEU A 122 -12.38 18.17 -1.22
N ARG A 123 -11.46 18.30 -0.28
CA ARG A 123 -11.47 17.51 0.97
C ARG A 123 -12.41 18.16 1.98
N VAL A 124 -13.30 17.35 2.55
CA VAL A 124 -14.30 17.82 3.51
C VAL A 124 -14.15 17.03 4.81
N ASP A 125 -14.02 17.74 5.93
CA ASP A 125 -14.15 17.10 7.24
C ASP A 125 -15.63 16.89 7.57
N TRP A 126 -16.18 15.77 7.09
CA TRP A 126 -17.57 15.40 7.33
C TRP A 126 -17.87 15.21 8.82
N ALA A 127 -16.90 14.76 9.62
CA ALA A 127 -17.12 14.53 11.05
C ALA A 127 -17.38 15.86 11.78
N ALA A 128 -16.63 16.92 11.43
CA ALA A 128 -16.86 18.26 11.95
C ALA A 128 -18.23 18.82 11.55
N LEU A 129 -18.67 18.60 10.31
CA LEU A 129 -19.98 19.09 9.83
C LEU A 129 -21.19 18.50 10.58
N HIS A 130 -21.07 17.28 11.09
CA HIS A 130 -22.12 16.62 11.86
C HIS A 130 -22.00 16.84 13.38
N ALA A 131 -20.93 17.48 13.86
CA ALA A 131 -20.69 17.68 15.29
C ALA A 131 -21.78 18.55 15.96
N ASP A 132 -22.25 19.56 15.22
CA ASP A 132 -23.23 20.56 15.66
C ASP A 132 -24.67 20.24 15.21
N ALA A 133 -24.92 19.06 14.67
CA ALA A 133 -26.27 18.67 14.25
C ALA A 133 -27.19 18.42 15.45
N ASP A 134 -28.42 18.96 15.40
CA ASP A 134 -29.46 18.79 16.45
C ASP A 134 -29.69 17.31 16.83
N ARG A 135 -29.60 16.43 15.83
CA ARG A 135 -29.58 14.98 15.99
C ARG A 135 -28.29 14.45 15.40
N ARG A 136 -27.43 13.88 16.26
CA ARG A 136 -26.27 13.11 15.79
C ARG A 136 -26.74 11.88 14.99
N PRO A 137 -26.37 11.77 13.70
CA PRO A 137 -26.68 10.60 12.91
C PRO A 137 -25.98 9.36 13.48
N ARG A 138 -26.53 8.19 13.21
CA ARG A 138 -25.91 6.90 13.57
C ARG A 138 -25.38 6.21 12.34
N THR A 139 -24.32 5.43 12.49
CA THR A 139 -23.84 4.57 11.41
C THR A 139 -24.85 3.44 11.18
N VAL A 140 -25.12 3.15 9.91
CA VAL A 140 -25.97 2.04 9.48
C VAL A 140 -25.15 1.04 8.68
N SER A 141 -25.53 -0.23 8.71
CA SER A 141 -24.89 -1.22 7.84
C SER A 141 -25.27 -0.90 6.38
N LEU A 142 -24.27 -0.68 5.53
CA LEU A 142 -24.42 -0.49 4.09
C LEU A 142 -23.45 -1.43 3.36
N PRO A 143 -23.67 -1.73 2.07
CA PRO A 143 -22.74 -2.54 1.28
C PRO A 143 -21.29 -2.06 1.42
N THR A 144 -20.37 -3.02 1.40
CA THR A 144 -18.93 -2.78 1.39
C THR A 144 -18.44 -2.47 -0.02
N TYR A 145 -17.19 -2.06 -0.15
CA TYR A 145 -16.59 -1.75 -1.45
C TYR A 145 -16.60 -2.98 -2.39
N PRO A 146 -16.99 -2.84 -3.67
CA PRO A 146 -17.09 -3.96 -4.60
C PRO A 146 -15.72 -4.29 -5.23
N PHE A 147 -14.87 -5.00 -4.50
CA PHE A 147 -13.54 -5.42 -4.99
C PHE A 147 -13.62 -6.15 -6.35
N ALA A 148 -12.60 -5.92 -7.18
CA ALA A 148 -12.46 -6.63 -8.45
C ALA A 148 -12.30 -8.14 -8.21
N GLY A 149 -13.09 -8.95 -8.92
CA GLY A 149 -13.09 -10.41 -8.81
C GLY A 149 -11.94 -11.08 -9.56
N GLU A 150 -10.75 -10.48 -9.53
CA GLU A 150 -9.59 -10.99 -10.24
C GLU A 150 -9.00 -12.21 -9.54
N ARG A 151 -8.70 -13.25 -10.31
CA ARG A 151 -8.11 -14.48 -9.78
C ARG A 151 -6.60 -14.32 -9.69
N TYR A 152 -6.10 -14.04 -8.50
CA TYR A 152 -4.69 -14.11 -8.18
C TYR A 152 -4.33 -15.52 -7.70
N TRP A 153 -3.65 -16.30 -8.53
CA TRP A 153 -3.18 -17.65 -8.19
C TRP A 153 -1.68 -17.76 -8.48
N VAL A 154 -0.97 -18.59 -7.72
CA VAL A 154 0.44 -18.91 -8.04
C VAL A 154 0.52 -19.44 -9.47
N PRO A 155 1.40 -18.91 -10.33
CA PRO A 155 1.63 -19.49 -11.64
C PRO A 155 1.94 -20.97 -11.43
N SER A 156 1.23 -21.85 -12.13
CA SER A 156 1.51 -23.28 -12.08
C SER A 156 2.96 -23.47 -12.54
N ALA A 157 3.85 -23.78 -11.60
CA ALA A 157 5.23 -24.05 -11.89
C ALA A 157 5.27 -25.16 -12.96
N GLN A 158 5.81 -24.85 -14.13
CA GLN A 158 6.31 -25.90 -15.00
C GLN A 158 7.32 -26.65 -14.15
N ARG A 159 7.11 -27.96 -13.98
CA ARG A 159 8.01 -28.83 -13.22
C ARG A 159 9.43 -28.52 -13.71
N PRO A 160 10.35 -28.04 -12.84
CA PRO A 160 11.72 -27.81 -13.25
C PRO A 160 12.21 -29.07 -13.92
N LYS A 161 12.77 -28.96 -15.14
CA LYS A 161 13.48 -30.08 -15.75
C LYS A 161 14.52 -30.52 -14.72
N GLU A 162 14.40 -31.78 -14.30
CA GLU A 162 15.31 -32.41 -13.35
C GLU A 162 16.74 -32.16 -13.86
N PRO A 163 17.62 -31.57 -13.04
CA PRO A 163 18.97 -31.29 -13.49
C PRO A 163 19.65 -32.63 -13.81
N GLU A 164 20.08 -32.79 -15.06
CA GLU A 164 20.93 -33.91 -15.45
C GLU A 164 22.28 -33.75 -14.75
N VAL A 165 22.56 -34.61 -13.77
CA VAL A 165 23.82 -34.59 -13.03
C VAL A 165 24.72 -35.68 -13.59
N LEU A 166 25.95 -35.30 -13.94
CA LEU A 166 27.03 -36.21 -14.25
C LEU A 166 27.53 -36.82 -12.94
N VAL A 167 27.38 -38.12 -12.77
CA VAL A 167 27.96 -38.85 -11.63
C VAL A 167 29.06 -39.78 -12.11
N GLU A 168 30.17 -39.77 -11.39
CA GLU A 168 31.31 -40.63 -11.64
C GLU A 168 31.01 -42.04 -11.10
N SER A 169 31.08 -43.05 -11.96
CA SER A 169 30.80 -44.43 -11.55
C SER A 169 31.92 -44.97 -10.67
N ALA A 170 31.57 -45.41 -9.46
CA ALA A 170 32.50 -45.85 -8.42
C ALA A 170 33.39 -47.06 -8.81
N GLU A 171 33.11 -47.76 -9.90
CA GLU A 171 33.85 -48.96 -10.31
C GLU A 171 34.70 -48.78 -11.58
N SER A 172 34.63 -47.64 -12.28
CA SER A 172 35.39 -47.48 -13.55
C SER A 172 35.86 -46.06 -13.86
N GLY A 173 35.52 -45.04 -13.06
CA GLY A 173 35.98 -43.66 -13.27
C GLY A 173 35.44 -42.98 -14.54
N GLU A 174 34.43 -43.59 -15.17
CA GLU A 174 33.74 -43.01 -16.32
C GLU A 174 32.53 -42.19 -15.84
N LEU A 175 32.38 -40.98 -16.39
CA LEU A 175 31.27 -40.07 -16.12
C LEU A 175 30.01 -40.59 -16.80
N VAL A 176 29.00 -40.99 -16.01
CA VAL A 176 27.73 -41.52 -16.52
C VAL A 176 26.60 -40.59 -16.09
N MET A 177 25.68 -40.32 -17.01
CA MET A 177 24.46 -39.55 -16.73
C MET A 177 23.55 -40.37 -15.82
N SER A 178 23.25 -39.87 -14.63
CA SER A 178 22.26 -40.49 -13.74
C SER A 178 21.19 -39.48 -13.36
N ALA A 179 19.93 -39.91 -13.45
CA ALA A 179 18.81 -39.19 -12.85
C ALA A 179 18.85 -39.40 -11.33
N GLY A 180 19.73 -38.64 -10.66
CA GLY A 180 19.86 -38.66 -9.21
C GLY A 180 18.79 -37.79 -8.56
N SER A 181 17.76 -38.42 -7.99
CA SER A 181 16.77 -37.77 -7.12
C SER A 181 17.34 -37.49 -5.71
N GLY A 182 18.48 -36.80 -5.63
CA GLY A 182 19.12 -36.42 -4.38
C GLY A 182 18.84 -34.96 -4.04
N LEU A 183 18.29 -34.71 -2.85
CA LEU A 183 18.35 -33.37 -2.24
C LEU A 183 19.80 -32.91 -2.22
N MET A 184 20.10 -31.83 -2.95
CA MET A 184 21.38 -31.14 -2.87
C MET A 184 21.40 -30.39 -1.54
N LEU A 185 22.01 -30.99 -0.52
CA LEU A 185 22.28 -30.33 0.75
C LEU A 185 23.60 -29.56 0.61
N PHE A 186 23.57 -28.27 0.90
CA PHE A 186 24.78 -27.47 1.02
C PHE A 186 25.32 -27.63 2.43
N GLU A 187 26.58 -28.04 2.55
CA GLU A 187 27.30 -27.99 3.82
C GLU A 187 28.12 -26.70 3.82
N GLU A 188 27.87 -25.84 4.79
CA GLU A 188 28.58 -24.59 4.94
C GLU A 188 29.99 -24.87 5.46
N VAL A 189 30.98 -24.80 4.56
CA VAL A 189 32.40 -25.02 4.88
C VAL A 189 33.12 -23.68 4.92
N TRP A 190 33.71 -23.36 6.07
CA TRP A 190 34.54 -22.18 6.26
C TRP A 190 36.01 -22.52 6.00
N GLU A 191 36.64 -21.77 5.09
CA GLU A 191 38.08 -21.81 4.88
C GLU A 191 38.73 -20.60 5.56
N GLU A 192 39.56 -20.86 6.58
CA GLU A 192 40.31 -19.80 7.25
C GLU A 192 41.42 -19.27 6.33
N VAL A 193 41.18 -18.10 5.75
CA VAL A 193 42.21 -17.39 4.97
C VAL A 193 42.99 -16.46 5.90
N ALA A 194 44.28 -16.76 6.08
CA ALA A 194 45.19 -15.85 6.76
C ALA A 194 45.27 -14.54 5.97
N VAL A 195 44.87 -13.43 6.60
CA VAL A 195 45.00 -12.10 6.00
C VAL A 195 46.49 -11.79 5.85
N SER A 196 47.00 -11.87 4.62
CA SER A 196 48.40 -11.60 4.30
C SER A 196 48.69 -10.09 4.33
N GLY A 197 48.77 -9.53 5.53
CA GLY A 197 49.30 -8.21 5.81
C GLY A 197 50.66 -8.34 6.47
N SER A 198 51.73 -8.53 5.69
CA SER A 198 53.10 -8.58 6.19
C SER A 198 53.51 -7.24 6.80
N GLY A 199 53.64 -7.21 8.12
CA GLY A 199 54.29 -6.13 8.86
C GLY A 199 53.77 -6.05 10.28
N VAL A 200 54.37 -6.77 11.21
CA VAL A 200 54.10 -6.56 12.64
C VAL A 200 54.78 -5.24 13.05
N GLY A 201 54.04 -4.14 12.90
CA GLY A 201 54.38 -2.83 13.44
C GLY A 201 53.31 -2.47 14.46
N VAL A 202 53.70 -2.03 15.65
CA VAL A 202 52.80 -1.63 16.73
C VAL A 202 52.02 -0.40 16.26
N GLY A 203 50.83 -0.62 15.73
CA GLY A 203 49.95 0.41 15.17
C GLY A 203 48.51 -0.09 15.14
N VAL A 204 47.55 0.83 15.25
CA VAL A 204 46.13 0.51 15.26
C VAL A 204 45.75 -0.05 13.89
N SER A 205 45.22 -1.28 13.85
CA SER A 205 44.71 -1.91 12.63
C SER A 205 43.18 -1.78 12.59
N VAL A 206 42.65 -1.28 11.47
CA VAL A 206 41.21 -1.09 11.24
C VAL A 206 40.76 -2.02 10.13
N VAL A 207 39.71 -2.79 10.40
CA VAL A 207 39.05 -3.64 9.40
C VAL A 207 37.72 -3.00 9.03
N VAL A 208 37.47 -2.83 7.74
CA VAL A 208 36.26 -2.21 7.19
C VAL A 208 35.49 -3.23 6.35
N PHE A 209 34.22 -3.43 6.66
CA PHE A 209 33.34 -4.36 5.95
C PHE A 209 32.43 -3.59 5.00
N VAL A 210 32.41 -3.97 3.72
CA VAL A 210 31.65 -3.28 2.67
C VAL A 210 30.81 -4.27 1.86
N PRO A 211 29.56 -3.95 1.52
CA PRO A 211 28.73 -4.84 0.71
C PRO A 211 29.30 -4.99 -0.72
N VAL A 212 29.26 -6.22 -1.25
CA VAL A 212 29.72 -6.54 -2.62
C VAL A 212 29.04 -5.63 -3.64
N GLY A 213 29.81 -5.05 -4.57
CA GLY A 213 29.32 -4.21 -5.66
C GLY A 213 29.64 -2.71 -5.53
N LEU A 214 30.21 -2.27 -4.41
CA LEU A 214 30.80 -0.94 -4.29
C LEU A 214 32.24 -0.97 -4.83
N ALA A 215 32.43 -0.73 -6.13
CA ALA A 215 33.77 -0.55 -6.68
C ALA A 215 34.40 0.78 -6.21
N GLY A 216 35.66 0.75 -5.75
CA GLY A 216 36.47 1.96 -5.49
C GLY A 216 36.50 2.47 -4.03
N VAL A 217 36.04 1.68 -3.05
CA VAL A 217 36.04 2.08 -1.62
C VAL A 217 37.43 2.12 -0.99
N ASP A 218 38.42 1.40 -1.53
CA ASP A 218 39.79 1.40 -0.99
C ASP A 218 40.41 2.80 -0.92
N GLY A 219 40.17 3.63 -1.94
CA GLY A 219 40.68 5.01 -2.00
C GLY A 219 39.92 5.99 -1.09
N VAL A 220 38.61 5.76 -0.90
CA VAL A 220 37.74 6.64 -0.10
C VAL A 220 37.93 6.38 1.40
N VAL A 221 38.03 5.11 1.78
CA VAL A 221 38.29 4.70 3.17
C VAL A 221 39.72 5.07 3.58
N GLY A 222 40.70 4.91 2.68
CA GLY A 222 42.08 5.37 2.92
C GLY A 222 42.19 6.87 3.18
N GLY A 223 41.34 7.68 2.52
CA GLY A 223 41.27 9.14 2.75
C GLY A 223 40.57 9.55 4.05
N PHE A 224 39.56 8.79 4.50
CA PHE A 224 38.84 9.06 5.75
C PHE A 224 39.59 8.61 7.01
N VAL A 225 40.39 7.55 6.92
CA VAL A 225 41.17 7.00 8.05
C VAL A 225 42.60 7.58 8.07
N GLY A 226 42.81 8.75 7.46
CA GLY A 226 44.09 9.49 7.40
C GLY A 226 44.59 9.95 8.78
N VAL A 227 45.05 9.00 9.59
CA VAL A 227 45.80 9.19 10.82
C VAL A 227 47.11 8.43 10.64
N GLU A 228 48.24 9.13 10.72
CA GLU A 228 49.56 8.52 10.55
C GLU A 228 49.71 7.29 11.46
N GLY A 229 50.08 6.14 10.88
CA GLY A 229 50.39 4.90 11.60
C GLY A 229 49.27 3.85 11.67
N TRP A 230 48.12 4.06 11.03
CA TRP A 230 47.02 3.07 11.02
C TRP A 230 47.08 2.18 9.78
N ARG A 231 46.86 0.86 9.95
CA ARG A 231 46.72 -0.10 8.83
C ARG A 231 45.24 -0.37 8.59
N VAL A 232 44.77 -0.15 7.37
CA VAL A 232 43.38 -0.45 6.99
C VAL A 232 43.33 -1.71 6.14
N SER A 233 42.39 -2.62 6.44
CA SER A 233 42.09 -3.80 5.63
C SER A 233 40.59 -3.83 5.30
N VAL A 234 40.27 -3.91 4.01
CA VAL A 234 38.88 -3.90 3.52
C VAL A 234 38.45 -5.33 3.23
N VAL A 235 37.27 -5.71 3.72
CA VAL A 235 36.67 -7.04 3.52
C VAL A 235 35.32 -6.85 2.83
N GLU A 236 35.18 -7.40 1.62
CA GLU A 236 33.91 -7.41 0.90
C GLU A 236 32.98 -8.48 1.48
N VAL A 237 31.73 -8.11 1.73
CA VAL A 237 30.74 -8.96 2.36
C VAL A 237 29.51 -9.07 1.47
N GLY A 238 29.06 -10.29 1.18
CA GLY A 238 27.91 -10.54 0.32
C GLY A 238 26.60 -9.88 0.83
N SER A 239 25.66 -9.61 -0.07
CA SER A 239 24.34 -9.11 0.29
C SER A 239 23.62 -10.11 1.21
N GLY A 240 23.16 -9.65 2.37
CA GLY A 240 22.49 -10.50 3.38
C GLY A 240 23.43 -11.10 4.43
N VAL A 241 24.70 -10.71 4.44
CA VAL A 241 25.67 -11.09 5.47
C VAL A 241 25.78 -9.98 6.52
N GLY A 242 25.55 -10.32 7.78
CA GLY A 242 25.73 -9.39 8.89
C GLY A 242 27.09 -9.55 9.57
N VAL A 243 27.53 -8.49 10.25
CA VAL A 243 28.80 -8.43 10.99
C VAL A 243 28.54 -8.02 12.43
N GLU A 244 29.01 -8.84 13.39
CA GLU A 244 28.89 -8.57 14.82
C GLU A 244 30.28 -8.48 15.47
N ARG A 245 30.48 -7.48 16.34
CA ARG A 245 31.74 -7.30 17.08
C ARG A 245 31.72 -8.06 18.40
N LEU A 246 32.59 -9.06 18.54
CA LEU A 246 32.68 -9.92 19.73
C LEU A 246 33.62 -9.39 20.82
N GLY A 247 34.24 -8.23 20.61
CA GLY A 247 35.24 -7.64 21.51
C GLY A 247 36.65 -8.21 21.32
N GLY A 248 37.66 -7.48 21.83
CA GLY A 248 39.08 -7.90 21.72
C GLY A 248 39.63 -7.93 20.29
N GLY A 249 39.04 -7.18 19.36
CA GLY A 249 39.44 -7.18 17.94
C GLY A 249 38.87 -8.34 17.12
N ARG A 250 37.96 -9.15 17.69
CA ARG A 250 37.29 -10.25 17.00
C ARG A 250 35.93 -9.83 16.44
N PHE A 251 35.60 -10.35 15.28
CA PHE A 251 34.35 -10.11 14.55
C PHE A 251 33.75 -11.44 14.10
N ARG A 252 32.42 -11.53 14.09
CA ARG A 252 31.65 -12.62 13.52
C ARG A 252 31.01 -12.12 12.23
N VAL A 253 31.10 -12.89 11.16
CA VAL A 253 30.51 -12.58 9.85
C VAL A 253 29.67 -13.79 9.44
N GLY A 254 28.40 -13.60 9.09
CA GLY A 254 27.50 -14.71 8.76
C GLY A 254 26.26 -14.26 7.96
N VAL A 255 25.67 -15.18 7.19
CA VAL A 255 24.47 -14.91 6.35
C VAL A 255 23.21 -14.98 7.22
N GLY A 256 22.41 -13.91 7.25
CA GLY A 256 21.19 -13.80 8.06
C GLY A 256 21.32 -12.85 9.27
N ASP A 257 20.20 -12.68 9.98
CA ASP A 257 20.10 -11.78 11.14
C ASP A 257 21.05 -12.24 12.25
N VAL A 258 22.11 -11.47 12.53
CA VAL A 258 23.15 -11.81 13.52
C VAL A 258 22.65 -11.51 14.94
N GLY A 259 21.41 -11.92 15.21
CA GLY A 259 20.64 -11.63 16.42
C GLY A 259 19.78 -12.80 16.87
N GLY A 260 20.18 -14.04 16.62
CA GLY A 260 19.44 -15.22 17.07
C GLY A 260 20.33 -16.43 17.42
N LEU A 261 20.48 -16.67 18.73
CA LEU A 261 20.75 -17.96 19.44
C LEU A 261 21.87 -18.85 18.84
N VAL A 262 23.00 -19.13 19.48
CA VAL A 262 23.27 -19.63 20.86
C VAL A 262 24.67 -19.19 21.29
#